data_AF-A0A3S9P7K9-F1
#
_entry.id   AF-A0A3S9P7K9-F1
#
_cell.length_a   1.000
_cell.length_b   1.000
_cell.length_c   1.000
_cell.angle_alpha   90.00
_cell.angle_beta   90.00
_cell.angle_gamma   90.00
#
_symmetry.space_group_name_H-M   'P 1'
#
loop_
_entity.id
_entity.type
_entity.pdbx_description
1 polymer ?
#
loop_
_entity_poly.entity_id
_entity_poly.type
_entity_poly.pdbx_seq_one_letter_code
_entity_poly.pdbx_strand_id
1 'polypeptide(L)' 'MSKGFGNIVNIIFVILAVAFLLLAYFEYDKGNDYMENLQLAGGVIALLAARIFLTKKTSKRDKDKGGMFKK' A
#
# COMPACT_ATOMS: atom_id res chain seq x y z
N MET A 1 -3.13 -7.10 -15.43
CA MET A 1 -2.13 -6.02 -15.25
C MET A 1 -0.74 -6.63 -15.23
N SER A 2 0.25 -6.06 -15.91
CA SER A 2 1.62 -6.58 -15.85
C SER A 2 2.16 -6.49 -14.42
N LYS A 3 3.04 -7.42 -14.02
CA LYS A 3 3.71 -7.39 -12.71
C LYS A 3 4.42 -6.05 -12.45
N GLY A 4 4.88 -5.38 -13.51
CA GLY A 4 5.51 -4.05 -13.44
C GLY A 4 4.57 -2.96 -12.93
N PHE A 5 3.33 -2.88 -13.44
CA PHE A 5 2.35 -1.89 -12.98
C PHE A 5 1.96 -2.12 -11.50
N GLY A 6 1.88 -3.39 -11.09
CA GLY A 6 1.67 -3.77 -9.69
C GLY A 6 2.73 -3.18 -8.75
N ASN A 7 3.99 -3.28 -9.13
CA ASN A 7 5.13 -2.78 -8.35
C ASN A 7 5.20 -1.25 -8.31
N ILE A 8 4.95 -0.57 -9.44
CA ILE A 8 4.95 0.90 -9.51
C ILE A 8 3.94 1.48 -8.52
N VAL A 9 2.73 0.92 -8.47
CA VAL A 9 1.71 1.38 -7.51
C VAL A 9 2.18 1.16 -6.08
N ASN A 10 2.78 0.01 -5.74
CA ASN A 10 3.31 -0.21 -4.38
C ASN A 10 4.37 0.82 -4.01
N ILE A 11 5.27 1.16 -4.94
CA ILE A 11 6.31 2.19 -4.73
C ILE A 11 5.66 3.55 -4.45
N ILE A 12 4.63 3.94 -5.21
CA ILE A 12 3.91 5.20 -4.98
C ILE A 12 3.30 5.24 -3.58
N PHE A 13 2.66 4.16 -3.13
CA PHE A 13 2.11 4.07 -1.77
C PHE A 13 3.19 4.22 -0.69
N VAL A 14 4.37 3.61 -0.88
CA VAL A 14 5.49 3.75 0.06
C VAL A 14 6.01 5.19 0.08
N ILE A 15 6.18 5.82 -1.08
CA ILE A 15 6.63 7.22 -1.17
C ILE A 15 5.65 8.14 -0.43
N LEU A 16 4.34 7.97 -0.66
CA LEU A 16 3.31 8.76 0.01
C LEU A 16 3.33 8.56 1.53
N ALA A 17 3.43 7.31 2.01
CA ALA A 17 3.51 7.02 3.43
C ALA A 17 4.71 7.70 4.09
N VAL A 18 5.89 7.62 3.45
CA VAL A 18 7.11 8.29 3.96
C VAL A 18 6.95 9.81 3.94
N ALA A 19 6.38 10.38 2.88
CA ALA A 19 6.16 11.83 2.78
C ALA A 19 5.25 12.34 3.91
N PHE A 20 4.13 11.66 4.18
CA PHE A 20 3.23 12.02 5.28
C PHE A 20 3.88 11.84 6.66
N LEU A 21 4.70 10.80 6.86
CA LEU A 21 5.46 10.64 8.11
C LEU A 21 6.47 11.77 8.32
N LEU A 22 7.17 12.21 7.26
CA LEU A 22 8.10 13.33 7.33
C LEU A 22 7.39 14.65 7.62
N LEU A 23 6.22 14.88 7.00
CA LEU A 23 5.39 16.06 7.29
C LEU A 23 4.88 16.05 8.73
N ALA A 24 4.35 14.91 9.20
CA ALA A 24 3.91 14.75 10.58
C ALA A 24 5.06 14.99 11.57
N TYR A 25 6.25 14.46 11.28
CA TYR A 25 7.43 14.71 12.10
C TYR A 25 7.82 16.19 12.14
N PHE A 26 7.79 16.87 11.00
CA PHE A 26 8.11 18.30 10.91
C PHE A 26 7.09 19.18 11.63
N GLU A 27 5.80 18.83 11.57
CA GLU A 27 4.75 19.53 12.31
C GLU A 27 4.86 19.27 13.81
N TYR A 28 5.16 18.04 14.22
CA TYR A 28 5.43 17.68 15.61
C TYR A 28 6.60 18.50 16.18
N ASP A 29 7.72 18.57 15.44
CA ASP A 29 8.91 19.35 15.85
C ASP A 29 8.61 20.85 15.99
N LYS A 30 7.68 21.37 15.18
CA LYS A 30 7.22 22.76 15.25
C LYS A 30 6.14 23.02 16.31
N GLY A 31 5.63 21.97 16.98
CA GLY A 31 4.50 22.08 17.90
C GLY A 31 3.16 22.38 17.21
N ASN A 32 3.04 22.10 15.92
CA ASN A 32 1.79 22.18 15.17
C ASN A 32 0.99 20.88 15.32
N ASP A 33 -0.28 20.89 14.92
CA ASP A 33 -1.07 19.67 14.86
C ASP A 33 -0.56 18.76 13.73
N TYR A 34 0.02 17.62 14.11
CA TYR A 34 0.59 16.62 13.22
C TYR A 34 -0.33 15.40 13.01
N MET A 35 -1.47 15.37 13.71
CA MET A 35 -2.31 14.18 13.82
C MET A 35 -2.95 13.82 12.48
N GLU A 36 -3.32 14.82 11.68
CA GLU A 36 -3.86 14.63 10.33
C GLU A 36 -2.86 13.90 9.43
N ASN A 37 -1.62 14.39 9.33
CA ASN A 37 -0.59 13.76 8.53
C ASN A 37 -0.22 12.36 9.02
N LEU A 38 -0.23 12.14 10.34
CA LEU A 38 0.00 10.83 10.93
C LEU A 38 -1.11 9.83 10.56
N GLN A 39 -2.38 10.27 10.60
CA GLN A 39 -3.53 9.45 10.19
C GLN A 39 -3.49 9.14 8.69
N LEU A 40 -3.13 10.11 7.85
CA LEU A 40 -2.95 9.92 6.41
C LEU A 40 -1.85 8.88 6.14
N ALA A 41 -0.69 8.99 6.79
CA ALA A 41 0.37 8.00 6.70
C ALA A 41 -0.12 6.58 7.07
N GLY A 42 -0.82 6.45 8.20
CA GLY A 42 -1.40 5.18 8.64
C GLY A 42 -2.42 4.61 7.65
N GLY A 43 -3.29 5.45 7.11
CA GLY A 43 -4.28 5.07 6.10
C GLY A 43 -3.64 4.56 4.80
N VAL A 44 -2.60 5.25 4.32
CA VAL A 44 -1.84 4.85 3.12
C VAL A 44 -1.17 3.49 3.33
N ILE A 45 -0.56 3.25 4.50
CA ILE A 45 0.06 1.96 4.84
C ILE A 45 -1.00 0.85 4.90
N ALA A 46 -2.15 1.10 5.52
CA ALA A 46 -3.24 0.13 5.61
C ALA A 46 -3.79 -0.24 4.22
N LEU A 47 -3.95 0.73 3.32
CA LEU A 47 -4.38 0.49 1.94
C LEU A 47 -3.34 -0.32 1.15
N LEU A 48 -2.05 -0.03 1.32
CA LEU A 48 -0.98 -0.82 0.71
C LEU A 48 -1.03 -2.28 1.18
N ALA A 49 -1.16 -2.50 2.50
CA ALA A 49 -1.27 -3.84 3.08
C ALA A 49 -2.50 -4.60 2.53
N ALA A 50 -3.67 -3.94 2.50
CA ALA A 50 -4.90 -4.50 1.94
C ALA A 50 -4.72 -4.89 0.47
N ARG A 51 -4.11 -4.02 -0.34
CA ARG A 51 -3.84 -4.29 -1.75
C ARG A 51 -2.93 -5.50 -1.95
N ILE A 52 -1.82 -5.58 -1.21
CA ILE A 52 -0.89 -6.72 -1.29
C ILE A 52 -1.61 -8.02 -0.90
N PHE A 53 -2.40 -7.97 0.17
CA PHE A 53 -3.18 -9.12 0.63
C PHE A 53 -4.20 -9.58 -0.41
N LEU A 54 -4.98 -8.65 -0.97
CA LEU A 54 -5.97 -8.94 -2.02
C LEU A 54 -5.30 -9.51 -3.27
N THR A 55 -4.16 -8.94 -3.69
CA THR A 55 -3.38 -9.43 -4.85
C THR A 55 -2.87 -10.85 -4.62
N LYS A 56 -2.44 -11.17 -3.40
CA LYS A 56 -2.01 -12.52 -3.03
C LYS A 56 -3.19 -13.50 -3.04
N LYS A 57 -4.37 -13.07 -2.58
CA LYS A 57 -5.60 -13.89 -2.56
C LYS A 57 -6.15 -14.14 -3.96
N THR A 58 -6.17 -13.13 -4.84
CA THR A 58 -6.59 -13.30 -6.24
C THR A 58 -5.61 -14.16 -7.02
N SER A 59 -4.30 -13.97 -6.84
CA SER A 59 -3.30 -14.81 -7.51
C SER A 59 -3.36 -16.28 -7.11
N LYS A 60 -3.71 -16.59 -5.84
CA LYS A 60 -4.00 -17.97 -5.40
C LYS A 60 -5.24 -18.53 -6.08
N ARG A 61 -6.35 -17.76 -6.10
CA ARG A 61 -7.61 -18.16 -6.74
C ARG A 61 -7.45 -18.45 -8.23
N ASP A 62 -6.66 -17.65 -8.94
CA ASP A 62 -6.42 -17.84 -10.37
C ASP A 62 -5.54 -19.06 -10.65
N LYS A 63 -4.57 -19.36 -9.77
CA LYS A 63 -3.78 -20.61 -9.84
C LYS A 63 -4.64 -21.85 -9.62
N ASP A 64 -5.54 -21.83 -8.64
CA ASP A 64 -6.41 -22.97 -8.33
C ASP A 64 -7.38 -23.26 -9.49
N LYS A 65 -7.88 -22.23 -10.17
CA LYS A 65 -8.71 -22.40 -11.38
C LYS A 65 -7.91 -22.83 -12.60
N GLY A 66 -6.69 -22.32 -12.79
CA GLY A 66 -5.82 -22.70 -13.91
C GLY A 66 -5.34 -24.16 -13.87
N GLY A 67 -5.29 -24.78 -12.69
CA GLY A 67 -5.02 -26.21 -12.53
C GLY A 67 -6.20 -27.11 -12.90
N MET A 68 -7.43 -26.60 -12.84
CA MET A 68 -8.65 -27.38 -13.13
C MET A 68 -8.89 -27.58 -14.64
N PHE A 69 -8.31 -26.72 -15.49
CA PHE A 69 -8.40 -26.81 -16.96
C PHE A 69 -7.16 -27.43 -17.61
N LYS A 70 -6.14 -27.82 -16.83
CA LYS A 70 -5.04 -28.66 -17.31
C LYS A 70 -5.38 -30.13 -17.03
N LYS A 71 -6.30 -30.68 -17.83
CA LYS A 71 -6.41 -32.12 -18.07
C LYS A 71 -6.25 -32.35 -19.56
#